data_AF-A0AAD7H7E0-F1
#
_entry.id   AF-A0AAD7H7E0-F1
#
_cell.length_a   1.000
_cell.length_b   1.000
_cell.length_c   1.000
_cell.angle_alpha   90.00
_cell.angle_beta   90.00
_cell.angle_gamma   90.00
#
_symmetry.space_group_name_H-M   'P 1'
#
loop_
_entity.id
_entity.type
_entity.pdbx_description
1 polymer ?
#
loop_
_entity_poly.entity_id
_entity_poly.type
_entity_poly.pdbx_seq_one_letter_code
_entity_poly.pdbx_strand_id
1 'polypeptide(L)'
;KTSTQIAISLNMPVRVVQRIKKTWKEIGEVCRDRRHLGRPPMMSPNHTEFMLALIEHTPDIYLDEIQEQLYTQHDLSVSLATISRTLARLGIGSKKLSREAAKRCAHARRDFIMEIGHEPAERIVCADESAVNILTSYRRNGWS
;
A
#
# COMPACT_ATOMS: atom_id res chain seq x y z
N LYS A 1 25.67 -38.56 14.73
CA LYS A 1 25.09 -39.44 13.68
C LYS A 1 25.82 -39.23 12.36
N THR A 2 26.20 -40.30 11.67
CA THR A 2 26.79 -40.20 10.32
C THR A 2 25.73 -39.75 9.31
N SER A 3 26.15 -39.13 8.20
CA SER A 3 25.20 -38.62 7.20
C SER A 3 24.34 -39.74 6.59
N THR A 4 24.88 -40.95 6.47
CA THR A 4 24.17 -42.16 6.00
C THR A 4 23.10 -42.62 6.98
N GLN A 5 23.37 -42.62 8.29
CA GLN A 5 22.38 -42.97 9.32
C GLN A 5 21.18 -42.01 9.30
N ILE A 6 21.46 -40.70 9.15
CA ILE A 6 20.42 -39.67 9.05
C ILE A 6 19.59 -39.88 7.78
N ALA A 7 20.25 -40.13 6.65
CA ALA A 7 19.61 -40.35 5.35
C ALA A 7 18.65 -41.55 5.37
N ILE A 8 19.08 -42.67 5.96
CA ILE A 8 18.24 -43.87 6.13
C ILE A 8 17.07 -43.58 7.06
N SER A 9 17.31 -42.96 8.22
CA SER A 9 16.25 -42.67 9.21
C SER A 9 15.17 -41.73 8.71
N LEU A 10 15.50 -40.82 7.78
CA LEU A 10 14.58 -39.81 7.23
C LEU A 10 14.14 -40.13 5.80
N ASN A 11 14.50 -41.32 5.28
CA ASN A 11 14.22 -41.76 3.91
C ASN A 11 14.53 -40.68 2.85
N MET A 12 15.74 -40.11 2.89
CA MET A 12 16.17 -39.07 1.95
C MET A 12 17.55 -39.37 1.36
N PRO A 13 17.88 -38.86 0.17
CA PRO A 13 19.20 -39.08 -0.43
C PRO A 13 20.33 -38.51 0.45
N VAL A 14 21.44 -39.26 0.58
CA VAL A 14 22.62 -38.85 1.37
C VAL A 14 23.14 -37.46 0.96
N ARG A 15 23.04 -37.11 -0.33
CA ARG A 15 23.43 -35.79 -0.85
C ARG A 15 22.67 -34.63 -0.17
N VAL A 16 21.41 -34.83 0.21
CA VAL A 16 20.57 -33.80 0.83
C VAL A 16 21.06 -33.55 2.26
N VAL A 17 21.30 -34.62 3.02
CA VAL A 17 21.88 -34.53 4.37
C VAL A 17 23.25 -33.85 4.36
N GLN A 18 24.09 -34.18 3.37
CA GLN A 18 25.40 -33.54 3.21
C GLN A 18 25.28 -32.05 2.90
N ARG A 19 24.38 -31.65 1.99
CA ARG A 19 24.13 -30.23 1.66
C ARG A 19 23.59 -29.44 2.85
N ILE A 20 22.66 -30.01 3.60
CA ILE A 20 22.11 -29.38 4.81
C ILE A 20 23.21 -29.22 5.87
N LYS A 21 23.98 -30.27 6.16
CA LYS A 21 25.10 -30.20 7.13
C LYS A 21 26.18 -29.20 6.71
N LYS A 22 26.47 -29.10 5.40
CA LYS A 22 27.39 -28.10 4.86
C LYS A 22 26.84 -26.68 5.08
N THR A 23 25.58 -26.46 4.74
CA THR A 23 24.91 -25.15 4.93
C THR A 23 24.90 -24.75 6.40
N TRP A 24 24.55 -25.67 7.29
CA TRP A 24 24.61 -25.44 8.74
C TRP A 24 26.01 -25.07 9.23
N LYS A 25 27.05 -25.75 8.75
CA LYS A 25 28.45 -25.42 9.11
C LYS A 25 28.90 -24.05 8.59
N GLU A 26 28.38 -23.62 7.44
CA GLU A 26 28.78 -22.38 6.79
C GLU A 26 28.06 -21.14 7.33
N ILE A 27 26.75 -21.26 7.60
CA ILE A 27 25.90 -20.10 7.96
C ILE A 27 25.10 -20.28 9.26
N GLY A 28 25.24 -21.42 9.96
CA GLY A 28 24.46 -21.70 11.18
C GLY A 28 22.97 -21.95 10.93
N GLU A 29 22.57 -22.05 9.67
CA GLU A 29 21.17 -22.15 9.24
C GLU A 29 20.98 -23.34 8.29
N VAL A 30 19.76 -23.88 8.25
CA VAL A 30 19.42 -25.03 7.38
C VAL A 30 19.19 -24.61 5.93
N CYS A 31 18.70 -23.38 5.74
CA CYS A 31 18.38 -22.81 4.44
C CYS A 31 19.18 -21.52 4.22
N ARG A 32 19.77 -21.37 3.03
CA ARG A 32 20.35 -20.09 2.62
C ARG A 32 19.24 -19.09 2.36
N ASP A 33 19.41 -17.87 2.85
CA ASP A 33 18.52 -16.78 2.49
C ASP A 33 18.63 -16.50 0.98
N ARG A 34 17.50 -16.61 0.27
CA ARG A 34 17.41 -16.38 -1.17
C ARG A 34 16.81 -15.03 -1.51
N ARG A 35 16.52 -14.17 -0.50
CA ARG A 35 15.91 -12.85 -0.68
C ARG A 35 16.64 -11.97 -1.71
N HIS A 36 17.93 -12.21 -1.96
CA HIS A 36 18.77 -11.43 -2.87
C HIS A 36 19.12 -12.12 -4.19
N LEU A 37 18.63 -13.34 -4.45
CA LEU A 37 18.98 -14.12 -5.64
C LEU A 37 18.03 -13.91 -6.83
N GLY A 38 17.08 -12.97 -6.72
CA GLY A 38 16.11 -12.63 -7.74
C GLY A 38 16.55 -11.49 -8.67
N ARG A 39 15.75 -11.22 -9.70
CA ARG A 39 15.92 -10.03 -10.55
C ARG A 39 15.81 -8.77 -9.67
N PRO A 40 16.75 -7.81 -9.76
CA PRO A 40 16.65 -6.58 -9.00
C PRO A 40 15.35 -5.84 -9.37
N PRO A 41 14.70 -5.17 -8.39
CA PRO A 41 13.53 -4.36 -8.67
C PRO A 41 13.89 -3.26 -9.66
N MET A 42 12.97 -2.96 -10.58
CA MET A 42 13.17 -1.94 -11.62
C MET A 42 13.19 -0.52 -11.05
N MET A 43 12.51 -0.29 -9.93
CA MET A 43 12.64 0.94 -9.15
C MET A 43 13.80 0.83 -8.17
N SER A 44 14.69 1.82 -8.22
CA SER A 44 15.70 2.03 -7.18
C SER A 44 15.03 2.46 -5.86
N PRO A 45 15.74 2.37 -4.72
CA PRO A 45 15.26 2.91 -3.46
C PRO A 45 14.86 4.39 -3.57
N ASN A 46 15.67 5.21 -4.27
CA ASN A 46 15.41 6.64 -4.46
C ASN A 46 14.10 6.90 -5.22
N HIS A 47 13.84 6.13 -6.29
CA HIS A 47 12.58 6.25 -7.05
C HIS A 47 11.38 5.84 -6.20
N THR A 48 11.58 4.87 -5.31
CA THR A 48 10.53 4.40 -4.39
C THR A 48 10.22 5.47 -3.35
N GLU A 49 11.23 6.12 -2.80
CA GLU A 49 11.09 7.22 -1.83
C GLU A 49 10.39 8.43 -2.44
N PHE A 50 10.76 8.83 -3.66
CA PHE A 50 10.08 9.90 -4.38
C PHE A 50 8.59 9.57 -4.63
N MET A 51 8.29 8.34 -5.06
CA MET A 51 6.91 7.89 -5.25
C MET A 51 6.10 7.93 -3.94
N LEU A 52 6.71 7.59 -2.80
CA LEU A 52 6.07 7.67 -1.49
C LEU A 52 5.78 9.12 -1.10
N ALA A 53 6.73 10.04 -1.33
CA ALA A 53 6.53 11.46 -1.08
C ALA A 53 5.40 12.05 -1.93
N LEU A 54 5.28 11.64 -3.21
CA LEU A 54 4.16 12.02 -4.07
C LEU A 54 2.81 11.59 -3.48
N ILE A 55 2.72 10.36 -2.98
CA ILE A 55 1.49 9.83 -2.38
C ILE A 55 1.16 10.54 -1.07
N GLU A 56 2.17 10.87 -0.26
CA GLU A 56 1.97 11.60 0.99
C GLU A 56 1.42 13.01 0.75
N HIS A 57 1.93 13.71 -0.27
CA HIS A 57 1.44 15.03 -0.64
C HIS A 57 0.10 15.00 -1.38
N THR A 58 -0.13 13.99 -2.22
CA THR A 58 -1.32 13.85 -3.07
C THR A 58 -1.84 12.42 -3.01
N PRO A 59 -2.62 12.05 -1.98
CA PRO A 59 -3.05 10.67 -1.81
C PRO A 59 -4.02 10.23 -2.92
N ASP A 60 -4.71 11.14 -3.60
CA ASP A 60 -5.64 10.84 -4.69
C ASP A 60 -4.98 10.78 -6.09
N ILE A 61 -3.65 10.74 -6.16
CA ILE A 61 -2.89 10.65 -7.42
C ILE A 61 -3.15 9.33 -8.17
N TYR A 62 -3.25 9.36 -9.49
CA TYR A 62 -3.40 8.16 -10.32
C TYR A 62 -2.04 7.52 -10.67
N LEU A 63 -2.06 6.26 -11.11
CA LEU A 63 -0.83 5.53 -11.45
C LEU A 63 -0.10 6.11 -12.66
N ASP A 64 -0.83 6.63 -13.64
CA ASP A 64 -0.31 7.30 -14.82
C ASP A 64 0.28 8.68 -14.48
N GLU A 65 -0.33 9.40 -13.55
CA GLU A 65 0.27 10.63 -12.99
C GLU A 65 1.57 10.34 -12.23
N ILE A 66 1.61 9.27 -11.41
CA ILE A 66 2.86 8.82 -10.78
C ILE A 66 3.90 8.46 -11.85
N GLN A 67 3.50 7.78 -12.92
CA GLN A 67 4.39 7.43 -14.03
C GLN A 67 4.97 8.67 -14.70
N GLU A 68 4.14 9.67 -14.99
CA GLU A 68 4.56 10.94 -15.59
C GLU A 68 5.53 11.71 -14.68
N GLN A 69 5.27 11.75 -13.38
CA GLN A 69 6.17 12.40 -12.41
C GLN A 69 7.51 11.66 -12.31
N LEU A 70 7.50 10.33 -12.30
CA LEU A 70 8.73 9.52 -12.30
C LEU A 70 9.56 9.73 -13.57
N TYR A 71 8.89 9.84 -14.72
CA TYR A 71 9.57 10.14 -15.98
C TYR A 71 10.15 11.57 -15.97
N THR A 72 9.37 12.55 -15.54
CA THR A 72 9.77 13.97 -15.58
C THR A 72 10.91 14.28 -14.60
N GLN A 73 10.88 13.72 -13.39
CA GLN A 73 11.87 14.03 -12.35
C GLN A 73 13.09 13.10 -12.34
N HIS A 74 12.93 11.86 -12.80
CA HIS A 74 13.97 10.82 -12.68
C HIS A 74 14.30 10.11 -14.00
N ASP A 75 13.74 10.53 -15.14
CA ASP A 75 13.89 9.89 -16.46
C ASP A 75 13.56 8.38 -16.41
N LEU A 76 12.64 8.00 -15.52
CA LEU A 76 12.31 6.62 -15.25
C LEU A 76 11.04 6.19 -15.99
N SER A 77 11.22 5.49 -17.11
CA SER A 77 10.09 4.85 -17.82
C SER A 77 9.72 3.52 -17.17
N VAL A 78 8.62 3.50 -16.40
CA VAL A 78 8.07 2.30 -15.76
C VAL A 78 6.63 2.04 -16.19
N SER A 79 6.22 0.77 -16.30
CA SER A 79 4.81 0.44 -16.56
C SER A 79 3.93 0.70 -15.34
N LEU A 80 2.64 0.99 -15.55
CA LEU A 80 1.64 1.11 -14.46
C LEU A 80 1.60 -0.15 -13.58
N ALA A 81 1.76 -1.33 -14.17
CA ALA A 81 1.83 -2.60 -13.44
C ALA A 81 3.08 -2.70 -12.54
N THR A 82 4.18 -2.04 -12.89
CA THR A 82 5.37 -1.96 -12.03
C THR A 82 5.11 -1.05 -10.82
N ILE A 83 4.45 0.09 -11.03
CA ILE A 83 4.06 1.02 -9.97
C ILE A 83 3.09 0.31 -9.01
N SER A 84 2.00 -0.25 -9.53
CA SER A 84 1.00 -0.98 -8.73
C SER A 84 1.61 -2.11 -7.89
N ARG A 85 2.46 -2.97 -8.48
CA ARG A 85 3.14 -4.05 -7.73
C ARG A 85 4.10 -3.50 -6.67
N THR A 86 4.71 -2.34 -6.92
CA THR A 86 5.63 -1.72 -5.96
C THR A 86 4.87 -1.16 -4.78
N LEU A 87 3.75 -0.46 -5.01
CA LEU A 87 2.85 0.01 -3.94
C LEU A 87 2.32 -1.16 -3.10
N ALA A 88 1.84 -2.23 -3.75
CA ALA A 88 1.38 -3.42 -3.04
C ALA A 88 2.49 -4.07 -2.19
N ARG A 89 3.73 -4.11 -2.69
CA ARG A 89 4.89 -4.62 -1.93
C ARG A 89 5.23 -3.74 -0.72
N LEU A 90 4.96 -2.44 -0.79
CA LEU A 90 5.13 -1.49 0.30
C LEU A 90 3.93 -1.47 1.28
N GLY A 91 2.89 -2.27 1.01
CA GLY A 91 1.68 -2.32 1.83
C GLY A 91 0.69 -1.18 1.59
N ILE A 92 0.85 -0.41 0.51
CA ILE A 92 -0.01 0.73 0.18
C ILE A 92 -1.14 0.26 -0.73
N GLY A 93 -2.38 0.49 -0.31
CA GLY A 93 -3.59 0.13 -1.04
C GLY A 93 -4.40 1.34 -1.48
N SER A 94 -5.31 1.14 -2.44
CA SER A 94 -6.29 2.15 -2.82
C SER A 94 -7.52 2.04 -1.93
N LYS A 95 -7.83 3.10 -1.18
CA LYS A 95 -8.97 3.18 -0.25
C LYS A 95 -9.91 4.29 -0.69
N LYS A 96 -11.21 4.15 -0.37
CA LYS A 96 -12.19 5.20 -0.63
C LYS A 96 -11.89 6.42 0.23
N LEU A 97 -11.82 7.60 -0.39
CA LEU A 97 -11.64 8.86 0.31
C LEU A 97 -12.97 9.32 0.89
N SER A 98 -12.96 9.63 2.18
CA SER A 98 -14.05 10.36 2.83
C SER A 98 -13.70 11.84 2.75
N ARG A 99 -14.31 12.56 1.80
CA ARG A 99 -14.13 14.01 1.70
C ARG A 99 -15.12 14.70 2.62
N GLU A 100 -14.59 15.45 3.58
CA GLU A 100 -15.40 16.33 4.41
C GLU A 100 -15.80 17.59 3.62
N ALA A 101 -16.99 18.12 3.88
CA ALA A 101 -17.41 19.38 3.27
C ALA A 101 -16.46 20.50 3.73
N ALA A 102 -15.94 21.30 2.79
CA ALA A 102 -14.97 22.36 3.11
C ALA A 102 -15.54 23.44 4.07
N LYS A 103 -16.87 23.60 4.09
CA LYS A 103 -17.59 24.50 5.01
C LYS A 103 -17.90 23.86 6.37
N ARG A 104 -17.47 22.61 6.62
CA ARG A 104 -17.76 21.88 7.87
C ARG A 104 -16.99 22.53 9.02
N CYS A 105 -17.70 23.22 9.91
CA CYS A 105 -17.14 23.80 11.12
C CYS A 105 -17.60 22.99 12.35
N ALA A 106 -16.65 22.46 13.13
CA ALA A 106 -16.95 21.66 14.31
C ALA A 106 -17.72 22.45 15.38
N HIS A 107 -17.38 23.74 15.54
CA HIS A 107 -18.02 24.63 16.50
C HIS A 107 -19.49 24.89 16.12
N ALA A 108 -19.74 25.35 14.89
CA ALA A 108 -21.10 25.60 14.41
C ALA A 108 -22.01 24.36 14.47
N ARG A 109 -21.45 23.16 14.20
CA ARG A 109 -22.20 21.91 14.35
C ARG A 109 -22.56 21.61 15.81
N ARG A 110 -21.63 21.86 16.73
CA ARG A 110 -21.87 21.66 18.16
C ARG A 110 -22.96 22.60 18.65
N ASP A 111 -22.89 23.87 18.28
CA ASP A 111 -23.87 24.88 18.69
C ASP A 111 -25.25 24.53 18.15
N PHE A 112 -25.36 24.17 16.88
CA PHE A 112 -26.61 23.73 16.27
C PHE A 112 -27.19 22.47 16.95
N ILE A 113 -26.35 21.48 17.28
CA ILE A 113 -26.80 20.27 17.98
C ILE A 113 -27.33 20.61 19.39
N MET A 114 -26.68 21.53 20.09
CA MET A 114 -27.15 21.98 21.41
C MET A 114 -28.46 22.76 21.31
N GLU A 115 -28.61 23.60 20.28
CA GLU A 115 -29.82 24.38 20.04
C GLU A 115 -31.03 23.50 19.71
N ILE A 116 -30.86 22.52 18.81
CA ILE A 116 -31.98 21.68 18.35
C ILE A 116 -32.20 20.42 19.20
N GLY A 117 -31.28 20.09 20.11
CA GLY A 117 -31.28 18.82 20.85
C GLY A 117 -32.50 18.60 21.77
N HIS A 118 -33.26 19.66 22.07
CA HIS A 118 -34.49 19.58 22.85
C HIS A 118 -35.75 19.37 21.99
N GLU A 119 -35.66 19.55 20.68
CA GLU A 119 -36.80 19.34 19.79
C GLU A 119 -36.99 17.86 19.47
N PRO A 120 -38.21 17.33 19.59
CA PRO A 120 -38.50 15.95 19.23
C PRO A 120 -38.45 15.78 17.70
N ALA A 121 -38.06 14.59 17.25
CA ALA A 121 -37.79 14.32 15.83
C ALA A 121 -39.02 14.58 14.93
N GLU A 122 -40.24 14.42 15.45
CA GLU A 122 -41.49 14.65 14.72
C GLU A 122 -41.72 16.11 14.32
N ARG A 123 -40.99 17.06 14.93
CA ARG A 123 -41.09 18.51 14.63
C ARG A 123 -40.00 19.00 13.69
N ILE A 124 -39.06 18.15 13.30
CA ILE A 124 -37.93 18.53 12.47
C ILE A 124 -38.24 18.18 11.02
N VAL A 125 -38.33 19.21 10.17
CA VAL A 125 -38.45 19.06 8.71
C VAL A 125 -37.17 19.57 8.06
N CYS A 126 -36.45 18.68 7.39
CA CYS A 126 -35.23 19.02 6.66
C CYS A 126 -35.50 19.10 5.17
N ALA A 127 -35.09 20.19 4.53
CA ALA A 127 -35.07 20.34 3.08
C ALA A 127 -33.64 20.68 2.65
N ASP A 128 -33.16 20.05 1.57
CA ASP A 128 -31.86 20.34 0.98
C ASP A 128 -31.99 20.42 -0.53
N GLU A 129 -31.23 21.33 -1.14
CA GLU A 129 -31.18 21.51 -2.58
C GLU A 129 -30.05 20.64 -3.17
N SER A 130 -30.42 19.57 -3.85
CA SER A 130 -29.45 18.73 -4.56
C SER A 130 -29.15 19.30 -5.95
N ALA A 131 -27.94 19.81 -6.15
CA ALA A 131 -27.45 20.21 -7.47
C ALA A 131 -26.70 19.04 -8.15
N VAL A 132 -27.10 18.67 -9.36
CA VAL A 132 -26.37 17.72 -10.20
C VAL A 132 -25.41 18.50 -11.09
N ASN A 133 -24.11 18.42 -10.80
CA ASN A 133 -23.08 19.02 -11.64
C ASN A 133 -22.25 17.91 -12.30
N ILE A 134 -22.35 17.84 -13.62
CA ILE A 134 -21.62 16.89 -14.49
C ILE A 134 -20.13 17.21 -14.63
N LEU A 135 -19.70 18.42 -14.27
CA LEU A 135 -18.30 18.84 -14.33
C LEU A 135 -17.51 18.55 -13.05
N THR A 136 -18.18 18.06 -11.99
CA THR A 136 -17.52 17.74 -10.73
C THR A 136 -17.20 16.25 -10.65
N SER A 137 -16.26 15.80 -11.47
CA SER A 137 -15.69 14.46 -11.36
C SER A 137 -14.73 14.41 -10.16
N TYR A 138 -15.25 14.01 -9.00
CA TYR A 138 -14.43 13.80 -7.82
C TYR A 138 -13.68 12.48 -7.90
N ARG A 139 -12.40 12.49 -7.51
CA ARG A 139 -11.65 11.25 -7.27
C ARG A 139 -12.20 10.56 -6.03
N ARG A 140 -12.57 9.30 -6.18
CA ARG A 140 -13.25 8.54 -5.11
C ARG A 140 -12.28 7.79 -4.20
N ASN A 141 -11.06 7.55 -4.67
CA ASN A 141 -10.08 6.74 -3.98
C ASN A 141 -8.75 7.49 -3.86
N GLY A 142 -7.99 7.12 -2.85
CA GLY A 142 -6.61 7.54 -2.65
C GLY A 142 -5.79 6.43 -2.01
N TRP A 143 -4.49 6.61 -1.96
CA TRP A 143 -3.49 5.64 -1.52
C TRP A 143 -3.22 5.78 -0.02
N SER A 144 -3.22 4.66 0.70
CA SER A 144 -3.07 4.58 2.16
C SER A 144 -2.78 3.17 2.66
#